data_AF-A0A558FWG0-F1
#
_entry.id   AF-A0A558FWG0-F1
#
_cell.length_a   1.000
_cell.length_b   1.000
_cell.length_c   1.000
_cell.angle_alpha   90.00
_cell.angle_beta   90.00
_cell.angle_gamma   90.00
#
_symmetry.space_group_name_H-M   'P 1'
#
loop_
_entity.id
_entity.type
_entity.pdbx_description
1 polymer ?
#
loop_
_entity_poly.entity_id
_entity_poly.type
_entity_poly.pdbx_seq_one_letter_code
_entity_poly.pdbx_strand_id
1 'polypeptide(L)' 'MSSNNNGWEPRTRLGRMVQNGDVTSMDQALETGLPLKEPQLVDQLLPGLD' A
#
# COMPACT_ATOMS: atom_id res chain seq x y z
N MET A 1 11.46 15.19 -13.07
CA MET A 1 10.14 14.75 -12.56
C MET A 1 10.38 13.46 -11.80
N SER A 2 10.54 13.57 -10.49
CA SER A 2 10.93 12.46 -9.62
C SER A 2 9.68 11.71 -9.21
N SER A 3 9.47 10.51 -9.72
CA SER A 3 8.42 9.62 -9.22
C SER A 3 8.81 9.16 -7.81
N ASN A 4 8.05 9.60 -6.81
CA ASN A 4 8.20 9.25 -5.40
C ASN A 4 7.86 7.76 -5.14
N ASN A 5 8.67 6.84 -5.63
CA ASN A 5 8.71 5.50 -5.06
C ASN A 5 9.73 5.55 -3.91
N ASN A 6 9.26 5.84 -2.70
CA ASN A 6 10.02 6.07 -1.46
C ASN A 6 10.89 4.88 -0.98
N GLY A 7 11.48 4.07 -1.87
CA GLY A 7 12.35 2.95 -1.52
C GLY A 7 11.66 1.89 -0.65
N TRP A 8 10.32 1.88 -0.60
CA TRP A 8 9.57 0.92 0.20
C TRP A 8 9.70 -0.49 -0.39
N GLU A 9 10.33 -1.39 0.37
CA GLU A 9 10.42 -2.81 0.07
C GLU A 9 9.41 -3.58 0.93
N PRO A 10 8.25 -3.98 0.38
CA PRO A 10 7.19 -4.60 1.16
C PRO A 10 7.58 -6.00 1.66
N ARG A 11 7.42 -6.21 2.95
CA ARG A 11 7.69 -7.48 3.64
C ARG A 11 6.44 -8.33 3.75
N THR A 12 5.26 -7.72 3.73
CA THR A 12 3.99 -8.46 3.81
C THR A 12 3.44 -8.84 2.44
N ARG A 13 2.53 -9.84 2.42
CA ARG A 13 1.81 -10.21 1.19
C ARG A 13 0.98 -9.04 0.67
N LEU A 14 0.30 -8.33 1.58
CA LEU A 14 -0.52 -7.17 1.23
C LEU A 14 0.33 -6.03 0.65
N GLY A 15 1.48 -5.75 1.27
CA GLY A 15 2.42 -4.75 0.75
C GLY A 15 2.89 -5.04 -0.67
N ARG A 16 3.19 -6.31 -0.99
CA ARG A 16 3.55 -6.73 -2.35
C ARG A 16 2.38 -6.57 -3.33
N MET A 17 1.16 -6.92 -2.92
CA MET A 17 -0.03 -6.74 -3.74
C MET A 17 -0.28 -5.26 -4.06
N VAL A 18 -0.10 -4.38 -3.07
CA VAL A 18 -0.20 -2.92 -3.29
C VAL A 18 0.90 -2.41 -4.20
N GLN A 19 2.16 -2.81 -3.96
CA GLN A 19 3.29 -2.42 -4.79
C GLN A 19 3.15 -2.88 -6.26
N ASN A 20 2.59 -4.06 -6.49
CA ASN A 20 2.36 -4.60 -7.83
C ASN A 20 1.14 -3.97 -8.53
N GLY A 21 0.31 -3.21 -7.81
CA GLY A 21 -0.95 -2.65 -8.32
C GLY A 21 -2.12 -3.64 -8.34
N ASP A 22 -2.00 -4.79 -7.68
CA ASP A 22 -3.09 -5.76 -7.50
C ASP A 22 -4.16 -5.24 -6.52
N VAL A 23 -3.76 -4.37 -5.58
CA VAL A 23 -4.64 -3.68 -4.62
C VAL A 23 -4.36 -2.19 -4.73
N THR A 24 -5.37 -1.39 -5.11
CA THR A 24 -5.20 0.03 -5.42
C THR A 24 -6.03 0.95 -4.54
N SER A 25 -6.81 0.41 -3.60
CA SER A 25 -7.58 1.19 -2.62
C SER A 25 -7.56 0.55 -1.23
N MET A 26 -7.84 1.37 -0.21
CA MET A 26 -7.95 0.88 1.18
C MET A 26 -9.10 -0.12 1.35
N ASP A 27 -10.22 0.08 0.66
CA ASP A 27 -11.35 -0.87 0.70
C ASP A 27 -10.95 -2.26 0.20
N GLN A 28 -10.26 -2.33 -0.94
CA GLN A 28 -9.72 -3.59 -1.45
C GLN A 28 -8.73 -4.23 -0.47
N ALA A 29 -7.87 -3.42 0.18
CA ALA A 29 -6.94 -3.92 1.18
C ALA A 29 -7.66 -4.57 2.36
N LEU A 30 -8.74 -3.95 2.84
CA LEU A 30 -9.59 -4.49 3.91
C LEU A 30 -10.32 -5.76 3.49
N GLU A 31 -10.87 -5.81 2.28
CA GLU A 31 -11.54 -6.98 1.71
C GLU A 31 -10.62 -8.21 1.60
N THR A 32 -9.30 -8.02 1.47
CA THR A 32 -8.35 -9.14 1.45
C THR A 32 -8.32 -9.95 2.75
N GLY A 33 -8.75 -9.36 3.87
CA GLY A 33 -8.61 -9.93 5.22
C GLY A 33 -7.15 -10.10 5.67
N LEU A 34 -6.18 -9.53 4.93
CA LEU A 34 -4.77 -9.58 5.30
C LEU A 34 -4.46 -8.55 6.40
N PRO A 35 -3.52 -8.85 7.30
CA PRO A 35 -3.19 -7.94 8.38
C PRO A 35 -2.46 -6.69 7.86
N LEU A 36 -2.96 -5.51 8.23
CA LEU A 36 -2.37 -4.20 7.95
C LEU A 36 -1.19 -3.94 8.91
N LYS A 37 0.02 -4.37 8.53
CA LYS A 37 1.24 -4.27 9.37
C LYS A 37 2.27 -3.26 8.88
N GLU A 38 2.05 -2.64 7.73
CA GLU A 38 3.00 -1.73 7.10
C GLU A 38 2.36 -0.35 6.98
N PRO A 39 2.90 0.70 7.65
CA PRO A 39 2.31 2.04 7.63
C PRO A 39 2.29 2.65 6.22
N GLN A 40 3.23 2.25 5.35
CA GLN A 40 3.29 2.71 3.96
C GLN A 40 2.02 2.39 3.17
N LEU A 41 1.23 1.41 3.59
CA LEU A 41 -0.07 1.13 2.98
C LEU A 41 -1.01 2.36 3.04
N VAL A 42 -0.94 3.17 4.09
CA VAL A 42 -1.73 4.40 4.22
C VAL A 42 -1.26 5.43 3.20
N ASP A 43 0.04 5.69 3.13
CA ASP A 43 0.61 6.65 2.17
C ASP A 43 0.30 6.29 0.71
N GLN A 44 0.28 4.99 0.40
CA GLN A 44 0.03 4.49 -0.96
C GLN A 44 -1.45 4.46 -1.33
N LEU A 45 -2.34 4.07 -0.40
CA LEU A 45 -3.75 3.82 -0.70
C LEU A 45 -4.67 5.00 -0.34
N LEU A 46 -4.20 5.93 0.49
CA LEU A 46 -4.95 7.10 0.94
C LEU A 46 -4.08 8.37 0.81
N PRO A 47 -3.73 8.78 -0.42
CA PRO A 47 -2.93 9.98 -0.62
C PRO A 47 -3.72 11.24 -0.21
N GLY A 48 -3.06 12.18 0.48
CA GLY A 48 -3.64 13.47 0.85
C GLY A 48 -4.45 13.46 2.16
N LEU A 49 -4.20 12.50 3.05
CA LEU A 49 -4.63 12.59 4.44
C LEU A 49 -3.61 13.44 5.24
N ASP A 50 -3.94 14.71 5.46
CA ASP A 50 -3.25 15.63 6.39
C ASP A 50 -4.18 16.01 7.56
#